data_AF-A0A7W1UPR1-F1
#
_entry.id   AF-A0A7W1UPR1-F1
#
_cell.length_a   1.000
_cell.length_b   1.000
_cell.length_c   1.000
_cell.angle_alpha   90.00
_cell.angle_beta   90.00
_cell.angle_gamma   90.00
#
_symmetry.space_group_name_H-M   'P 1'
#
loop_
_entity.id
_entity.type
_entity.pdbx_description
1 polymer ?
#
loop_
_entity_poly.entity_id
_entity_poly.type
_entity_poly.pdbx_seq_one_letter_code
_entity_poly.pdbx_strand_id
1 'polypeptide(L)'
;MYEYFYSLMYALKGDSTGENFMAITDPDSPLSKVAENSNFRKLYINFSDIGGRYSALSYFGLVPAALMGIDISELLKRTRSMVSLCSPEVPTAQNPGVVLGTTLAELALAGHDKLLYNVASDMQYFGWWLEQLIAESTGKEGKGILPIDHHLSTANLNKSDKVFLTIDLQTGSAQPKEKKLCDTPSIRISLEDEYDIGAEFFRWEVATAVAGSLLGLNPFDQPNVEDSKKETIAILHQIGITGQIPPMEVSFIHDSVKYYATQKAGTVQLLMEKFFATSKPKDYIVLQAYLPENANTCAELTAIAASLEKNLLLPVSIQFGPRYLHSTGQYHKGGPDTGFFIQFISTAEDEIDIPGRNYTFGILKKAQAIGDRQALLDNHRNVILIDTGKRVLQALQSFKQLSAQITSPENRKSNPVFAYNNTEKVFEVSSEILITNDQLNSTGKRLQA
;
A
#
# COMPACT_ATOMS: atom_id res chain seq x y z
N MET A 1 0.09 -1.54 -22.66
CA MET A 1 -1.38 -1.50 -22.87
C MET A 1 -1.74 -0.82 -24.17
N TYR A 2 -1.37 0.45 -24.40
CA TYR A 2 -1.66 1.17 -25.65
C TYR A 2 -1.31 0.36 -26.91
N GLU A 3 -0.04 -0.03 -27.07
CA GLU A 3 0.44 -0.78 -28.24
C GLU A 3 -0.39 -2.05 -28.54
N TYR A 4 -0.78 -2.78 -27.49
CA TYR A 4 -1.57 -4.00 -27.61
C TYR A 4 -2.99 -3.72 -28.12
N PHE A 5 -3.70 -2.77 -27.50
CA PHE A 5 -5.06 -2.44 -27.95
C PHE A 5 -5.05 -1.75 -29.31
N TYR A 6 -4.03 -0.94 -29.60
CA TYR A 6 -3.85 -0.32 -30.91
C TYR A 6 -3.64 -1.40 -31.98
N SER A 7 -2.78 -2.41 -31.75
CA SER A 7 -2.57 -3.48 -32.73
C SER A 7 -3.83 -4.30 -32.98
N LEU A 8 -4.62 -4.59 -31.93
CA LEU A 8 -5.89 -5.31 -32.06
C LEU A 8 -6.88 -4.50 -32.92
N MET A 9 -6.99 -3.20 -32.66
CA MET A 9 -7.90 -2.34 -33.42
C MET A 9 -7.41 -2.10 -34.85
N TYR A 10 -6.09 -2.01 -35.05
CA TYR A 10 -5.47 -1.91 -36.37
C TYR A 10 -5.75 -3.13 -37.25
N ALA A 11 -5.72 -4.33 -36.66
CA ALA A 11 -6.13 -5.54 -37.38
C ALA A 11 -7.59 -5.50 -37.86
N LEU A 12 -8.45 -4.71 -37.21
CA LEU A 12 -9.87 -4.58 -37.55
C LEU A 12 -10.19 -3.40 -38.47
N LYS A 13 -9.52 -2.25 -38.28
CA LYS A 13 -9.86 -0.96 -38.91
C LYS A 13 -8.75 -0.34 -39.76
N GLY A 14 -7.55 -0.93 -39.80
CA GLY A 14 -6.40 -0.38 -40.53
C GLY A 14 -6.12 1.07 -40.14
N ASP A 15 -5.96 1.95 -41.12
CA ASP A 15 -5.58 3.36 -40.89
C ASP A 15 -6.62 4.18 -40.10
N SER A 16 -7.89 3.74 -40.06
CA SER A 16 -8.96 4.38 -39.27
C SER A 16 -8.95 3.97 -37.79
N THR A 17 -7.87 3.40 -37.29
CA THR A 17 -7.73 2.94 -35.90
C THR A 17 -7.85 4.07 -34.89
N GLY A 18 -7.24 5.23 -35.17
CA GLY A 18 -7.21 6.39 -34.27
C GLY A 18 -8.60 6.85 -33.81
N GLU A 19 -9.61 6.70 -34.65
CA GLU A 19 -10.99 7.08 -34.34
C GLU A 19 -11.59 6.35 -33.12
N ASN A 20 -10.96 5.29 -32.64
CA ASN A 20 -11.42 4.51 -31.48
C ASN A 20 -10.64 4.84 -30.20
N PHE A 21 -9.68 5.77 -30.27
CA PHE A 21 -8.85 6.17 -29.15
C PHE A 21 -9.11 7.63 -28.79
N MET A 22 -9.07 7.90 -27.49
CA MET A 22 -8.96 9.24 -26.94
C MET A 22 -7.76 9.27 -26.00
N ALA A 23 -7.07 10.40 -25.94
CA ALA A 23 -5.97 10.61 -25.01
C ALA A 23 -6.32 11.74 -24.04
N ILE A 24 -6.02 11.53 -22.77
CA ILE A 24 -6.02 12.56 -21.72
C ILE A 24 -4.59 12.60 -21.19
N THR A 25 -3.91 13.72 -21.32
CA THR A 25 -2.47 13.81 -21.03
C THR A 25 -2.03 15.26 -20.85
N ASP A 26 -0.80 15.44 -20.38
CA ASP A 26 -0.18 16.75 -20.21
C ASP A 26 0.27 17.33 -21.57
N PRO A 27 0.47 18.67 -21.65
CA PRO A 27 1.06 19.31 -22.82
C PRO A 27 2.40 18.67 -23.22
N ASP A 28 2.63 18.53 -24.53
CA ASP A 28 3.90 18.04 -25.13
C ASP A 28 4.39 16.64 -24.70
N SER A 29 3.52 15.84 -24.07
CA SER A 29 3.86 14.49 -23.63
C SER A 29 4.11 13.53 -24.81
N PRO A 30 4.80 12.39 -24.61
CA PRO A 30 4.88 11.35 -25.63
C PRO A 30 3.50 10.87 -26.11
N LEU A 31 2.50 10.85 -25.21
CA LEU A 31 1.14 10.42 -25.55
C LEU A 31 0.39 11.47 -26.38
N SER A 32 0.64 12.78 -26.19
CA SER A 32 0.01 13.81 -27.02
C SER A 32 0.47 13.68 -28.48
N LYS A 33 1.78 13.47 -28.69
CA LYS A 33 2.36 13.24 -30.03
C LYS A 33 1.81 11.97 -30.68
N VAL A 34 1.66 10.89 -29.91
CA VAL A 34 1.03 9.66 -30.40
C VAL A 34 -0.42 9.92 -30.82
N ALA A 35 -1.19 10.63 -30.01
CA ALA A 35 -2.59 10.94 -30.31
C ALA A 35 -2.73 11.76 -31.60
N GLU A 36 -1.86 12.75 -31.80
CA GLU A 36 -1.81 13.56 -33.03
C GLU A 36 -1.40 12.73 -34.24
N ASN A 37 -0.28 12.00 -34.16
CA ASN A 37 0.26 11.22 -35.28
C ASN A 37 -0.67 10.07 -35.71
N SER A 38 -1.40 9.49 -34.76
CA SER A 38 -2.32 8.37 -35.02
C SER A 38 -3.77 8.82 -35.23
N ASN A 39 -4.04 10.13 -35.39
CA ASN A 39 -5.37 10.69 -35.62
C ASN A 39 -6.42 10.22 -34.59
N PHE A 40 -6.11 10.34 -33.31
CA PHE A 40 -7.05 9.98 -32.25
C PHE A 40 -8.34 10.81 -32.35
N ARG A 41 -9.48 10.18 -32.01
CA ARG A 41 -10.79 10.86 -32.03
C ARG A 41 -10.79 12.15 -31.20
N LYS A 42 -10.07 12.16 -30.08
CA LYS A 42 -9.98 13.32 -29.20
C LYS A 42 -8.69 13.31 -28.38
N LEU A 43 -8.12 14.49 -28.23
CA LEU A 43 -7.02 14.79 -27.32
C LEU A 43 -7.51 15.82 -26.30
N TYR A 44 -7.44 15.48 -25.02
CA TYR A 44 -7.70 16.36 -23.89
C TYR A 44 -6.37 16.69 -23.22
N ILE A 45 -5.94 17.95 -23.37
CA ILE A 45 -4.72 18.45 -22.72
C ILE A 45 -5.09 18.94 -21.32
N ASN A 46 -4.53 18.31 -20.30
CA ASN A 46 -4.76 18.65 -18.91
C ASN A 46 -3.81 19.77 -18.44
N PHE A 47 -4.09 20.34 -17.27
CA PHE A 47 -3.18 21.31 -16.64
C PHE A 47 -1.96 20.59 -16.05
N SER A 48 -0.76 21.04 -16.43
CA SER A 48 0.51 20.40 -16.07
C SER A 48 0.95 20.64 -14.61
N ASP A 49 0.33 21.59 -13.93
CA ASP A 49 0.56 21.90 -12.51
C ASP A 49 -0.26 21.02 -11.56
N ILE A 50 -1.13 20.15 -12.09
CA ILE A 50 -1.93 19.20 -11.30
C ILE A 50 -1.24 17.84 -11.29
N GLY A 51 -0.68 17.46 -10.14
CA GLY A 51 -0.11 16.13 -9.93
C GLY A 51 -1.16 15.02 -10.05
N GLY A 52 -0.77 13.83 -10.53
CA GLY A 52 -1.69 12.73 -10.86
C GLY A 52 -2.68 12.35 -9.75
N ARG A 53 -2.24 12.23 -8.49
CA ARG A 53 -3.13 11.90 -7.36
C ARG A 53 -4.12 13.01 -6.96
N TYR A 54 -3.88 14.24 -7.40
CA TYR A 54 -4.76 15.42 -7.22
C TYR A 54 -5.60 15.73 -8.48
N SER A 55 -5.68 14.78 -9.42
CA SER A 55 -6.26 15.03 -10.75
C SER A 55 -7.68 14.48 -10.94
N ALA A 56 -8.31 13.94 -9.89
CA ALA A 56 -9.64 13.33 -9.98
C ALA A 56 -10.72 14.32 -10.49
N LEU A 57 -10.61 15.60 -10.13
CA LEU A 57 -11.52 16.66 -10.57
C LEU A 57 -11.04 17.39 -11.85
N SER A 58 -9.98 16.89 -12.50
CA SER A 58 -9.46 17.38 -13.78
C SER A 58 -10.02 16.57 -14.96
N TYR A 59 -9.51 16.76 -16.19
CA TYR A 59 -9.93 15.93 -17.32
C TYR A 59 -9.69 14.44 -17.11
N PHE A 60 -8.69 14.05 -16.30
CA PHE A 60 -8.43 12.65 -15.99
C PHE A 60 -9.63 11.93 -15.35
N GLY A 61 -10.38 12.59 -14.46
CA GLY A 61 -11.60 12.00 -13.88
C GLY A 61 -12.89 12.45 -14.57
N LEU A 62 -12.97 13.71 -15.01
CA LEU A 62 -14.21 14.28 -15.56
C LEU A 62 -14.56 13.73 -16.95
N VAL A 63 -13.58 13.44 -17.81
CA VAL A 63 -13.86 12.90 -19.14
C VAL A 63 -14.40 11.47 -19.06
N PRO A 64 -13.78 10.52 -18.32
CA PRO A 64 -14.38 9.20 -18.11
C PRO A 64 -15.77 9.27 -17.46
N ALA A 65 -15.95 10.13 -16.45
CA ALA A 65 -17.24 10.30 -15.79
C ALA A 65 -18.34 10.77 -16.77
N ALA A 66 -18.03 11.73 -17.64
CA ALA A 66 -18.96 12.19 -18.66
C ALA A 66 -19.32 11.09 -19.67
N LEU A 67 -18.34 10.28 -20.08
CA LEU A 67 -18.57 9.13 -20.97
C LEU A 67 -19.42 8.02 -20.32
N MET A 68 -19.37 7.91 -19.00
CA MET A 68 -20.24 7.01 -18.22
C MET A 68 -21.65 7.56 -18.01
N GLY A 69 -21.93 8.81 -18.42
CA GLY A 69 -23.23 9.45 -18.26
C GLY A 69 -23.48 10.09 -16.89
N ILE A 70 -22.42 10.32 -16.10
CA ILE A 70 -22.52 11.00 -14.80
C ILE A 70 -22.86 12.48 -15.02
N ASP A 71 -23.74 13.06 -14.19
CA ASP A 71 -24.03 14.50 -14.21
C ASP A 71 -22.85 15.29 -13.64
N ILE A 72 -21.94 15.69 -14.55
CA ILE A 72 -20.77 16.49 -14.20
C ILE A 72 -21.15 17.86 -13.61
N SER A 73 -22.30 18.42 -13.98
CA SER A 73 -22.74 19.71 -13.47
C SER A 73 -23.10 19.62 -11.99
N GLU A 74 -23.85 18.59 -11.59
CA GLU A 74 -24.16 18.34 -10.18
C GLU A 74 -22.91 17.97 -9.38
N LEU A 75 -22.05 17.09 -9.91
CA LEU A 75 -20.76 16.74 -9.27
C LEU A 75 -19.93 18.00 -8.97
N LEU A 76 -19.70 18.85 -9.98
CA LEU A 76 -18.90 20.06 -9.82
C LEU A 76 -19.59 21.13 -8.98
N LYS A 77 -20.93 21.13 -8.89
CA LYS A 77 -21.66 22.01 -7.97
C LYS A 77 -21.38 21.62 -6.52
N ARG A 78 -21.40 20.32 -6.18
CA ARG A 78 -21.00 19.83 -4.84
C ARG A 78 -19.53 20.14 -4.55
N THR A 79 -18.63 19.93 -5.52
CA THR A 79 -17.22 20.33 -5.41
C THR A 79 -17.05 21.82 -5.12
N ARG A 80 -17.70 22.71 -5.88
CA ARG A 80 -17.59 24.19 -5.69
C ARG A 80 -18.02 24.65 -4.31
N SER A 81 -19.04 24.02 -3.72
CA SER A 81 -19.43 24.29 -2.34
C SER A 81 -18.28 23.99 -1.36
N MET A 82 -17.60 22.85 -1.52
CA MET A 82 -16.45 22.51 -0.68
C MET A 82 -15.25 23.43 -0.93
N VAL A 83 -15.00 23.82 -2.18
CA VAL A 83 -13.96 24.81 -2.53
C VAL A 83 -14.19 26.11 -1.75
N SER A 84 -15.44 26.59 -1.72
CA SER A 84 -15.81 27.80 -1.00
C SER A 84 -15.61 27.66 0.52
N LEU A 85 -15.92 26.49 1.08
CA LEU A 85 -15.69 26.19 2.50
C LEU A 85 -14.22 26.04 2.87
N CYS A 86 -13.39 25.60 1.91
CA CYS A 86 -11.95 25.44 2.09
C CYS A 86 -11.15 26.68 1.66
N SER A 87 -11.82 27.78 1.32
CA SER A 87 -11.18 29.00 0.83
C SER A 87 -10.29 29.66 1.88
N PRO A 88 -9.21 30.38 1.50
CA PRO A 88 -8.32 31.07 2.44
C PRO A 88 -8.99 32.11 3.34
N GLU A 89 -10.15 32.65 2.92
CA GLU A 89 -10.93 33.63 3.69
C GLU A 89 -11.75 32.98 4.82
N VAL A 90 -11.93 31.66 4.80
CA VAL A 90 -12.64 30.92 5.85
C VAL A 90 -11.70 30.75 7.05
N PRO A 91 -12.10 31.15 8.27
CA PRO A 91 -11.30 30.93 9.46
C PRO A 91 -10.87 29.46 9.60
N THR A 92 -9.61 29.22 9.99
CA THR A 92 -9.01 27.88 10.00
C THR A 92 -9.84 26.85 10.78
N ALA A 93 -10.42 27.24 11.91
CA ALA A 93 -11.29 26.37 12.73
C ALA A 93 -12.63 25.99 12.06
N GLN A 94 -13.02 26.65 10.97
CA GLN A 94 -14.23 26.40 10.20
C GLN A 94 -13.95 25.83 8.80
N ASN A 95 -12.69 25.83 8.36
CA ASN A 95 -12.28 25.31 7.08
C ASN A 95 -12.16 23.77 7.18
N PRO A 96 -13.06 22.99 6.55
CA PRO A 96 -13.15 21.55 6.80
C PRO A 96 -11.93 20.77 6.30
N GLY A 97 -11.26 21.24 5.22
CA GLY A 97 -10.01 20.65 4.75
C GLY A 97 -8.86 20.90 5.73
N VAL A 98 -8.72 22.15 6.22
CA VAL A 98 -7.68 22.51 7.19
C VAL A 98 -7.89 21.81 8.53
N VAL A 99 -9.12 21.74 9.05
CA VAL A 99 -9.44 21.03 10.29
C VAL A 99 -9.10 19.55 10.17
N LEU A 100 -9.50 18.90 9.08
CA LEU A 100 -9.21 17.49 8.84
C LEU A 100 -7.69 17.25 8.72
N GLY A 101 -7.00 18.04 7.91
CA GLY A 101 -5.55 17.92 7.72
C GLY A 101 -4.75 18.15 9.01
N THR A 102 -5.13 19.16 9.79
CA THR A 102 -4.50 19.44 11.09
C THR A 102 -4.75 18.30 12.06
N THR A 103 -5.99 17.78 12.13
CA THR A 103 -6.32 16.64 12.97
C THR A 103 -5.48 15.41 12.63
N LEU A 104 -5.34 15.09 11.34
CA LEU A 104 -4.53 13.97 10.89
C LEU A 104 -3.04 14.14 11.22
N ALA A 105 -2.49 15.35 11.02
CA ALA A 105 -1.09 15.63 11.36
C ALA A 105 -0.82 15.53 12.86
N GLU A 106 -1.65 16.14 13.70
CA GLU A 106 -1.49 16.11 15.16
C GLU A 106 -1.60 14.69 15.70
N LEU A 107 -2.53 13.88 15.17
CA LEU A 107 -2.64 12.46 15.51
C LEU A 107 -1.38 11.68 15.10
N ALA A 108 -0.88 11.89 13.89
CA ALA A 108 0.35 11.25 13.43
C ALA A 108 1.58 11.66 14.27
N LEU A 109 1.70 12.95 14.63
CA LEU A 109 2.75 13.46 15.52
C LEU A 109 2.67 12.88 16.93
N ALA A 110 1.44 12.60 17.41
CA ALA A 110 1.20 11.87 18.65
C ALA A 110 1.42 10.34 18.53
N GLY A 111 1.79 9.85 17.35
CA GLY A 111 2.11 8.45 17.09
C GLY A 111 0.91 7.58 16.71
N HIS A 112 -0.20 8.21 16.29
CA HIS A 112 -1.38 7.59 15.66
C HIS A 112 -1.31 7.73 14.13
N ASP A 113 -0.34 7.03 13.51
CA ASP A 113 0.02 7.20 12.10
C ASP A 113 -0.68 6.22 11.14
N LYS A 114 -1.52 5.30 11.66
CA LYS A 114 -2.24 4.31 10.82
C LYS A 114 -3.71 4.62 10.75
N LEU A 115 -4.15 5.07 9.58
CA LEU A 115 -5.53 5.42 9.27
C LEU A 115 -6.27 4.19 8.73
N LEU A 116 -7.01 3.51 9.59
CA LEU A 116 -7.82 2.35 9.22
C LEU A 116 -9.12 2.88 8.64
N TYR A 117 -9.26 2.78 7.32
CA TYR A 117 -10.44 3.29 6.64
C TYR A 117 -11.45 2.16 6.38
N ASN A 118 -12.71 2.52 6.51
CA ASN A 118 -13.87 1.69 6.22
C ASN A 118 -14.86 2.55 5.43
N VAL A 119 -14.94 2.28 4.13
CA VAL A 119 -15.79 3.01 3.19
C VAL A 119 -16.91 2.07 2.76
N ALA A 120 -18.12 2.60 2.55
CA ALA A 120 -19.23 1.84 2.00
C ALA A 120 -18.82 1.03 0.75
N SER A 121 -19.36 -0.19 0.60
CA SER A 121 -18.87 -1.15 -0.41
C SER A 121 -19.03 -0.67 -1.85
N ASP A 122 -20.04 0.15 -2.13
CA ASP A 122 -20.27 0.83 -3.41
C ASP A 122 -19.26 1.95 -3.69
N MET A 123 -18.48 2.35 -2.69
CA MET A 123 -17.50 3.43 -2.75
C MET A 123 -16.05 2.93 -2.58
N GLN A 124 -15.78 1.62 -2.73
CA GLN A 124 -14.43 1.07 -2.51
C GLN A 124 -13.34 1.75 -3.37
N TYR A 125 -13.65 2.13 -4.61
CA TYR A 125 -12.72 2.85 -5.49
C TYR A 125 -12.34 4.24 -4.96
N PHE A 126 -13.25 4.91 -4.24
CA PHE A 126 -12.93 6.15 -3.53
C PHE A 126 -11.95 5.89 -2.38
N GLY A 127 -12.12 4.77 -1.66
CA GLY A 127 -11.15 4.32 -0.66
C GLY A 127 -9.75 4.10 -1.24
N TRP A 128 -9.64 3.48 -2.42
CA TRP A 128 -8.34 3.31 -3.10
C TRP A 128 -7.73 4.62 -3.57
N TRP A 129 -8.54 5.56 -4.06
CA TRP A 129 -8.05 6.91 -4.39
C TRP A 129 -7.53 7.62 -3.13
N LEU A 130 -8.26 7.51 -2.02
CA LEU A 130 -7.87 8.09 -0.74
C LEU A 130 -6.56 7.48 -0.20
N GLU A 131 -6.42 6.16 -0.34
CA GLU A 131 -5.19 5.43 -0.01
C GLU A 131 -4.00 6.01 -0.77
N GLN A 132 -4.13 6.15 -2.09
CA GLN A 132 -3.08 6.75 -2.93
C GLN A 132 -2.78 8.18 -2.52
N LEU A 133 -3.81 9.03 -2.38
CA LEU A 133 -3.64 10.44 -2.06
C LEU A 133 -2.82 10.62 -0.77
N ILE A 134 -3.19 9.93 0.31
CA ILE A 134 -2.55 10.08 1.62
C ILE A 134 -1.16 9.44 1.62
N ALA A 135 -1.04 8.18 1.18
CA ALA A 135 0.20 7.42 1.32
C ALA A 135 1.31 8.00 0.43
N GLU A 136 0.99 8.40 -0.81
CA GLU A 136 1.97 8.94 -1.75
C GLU A 136 2.35 10.39 -1.40
N SER A 137 1.43 11.17 -0.83
CA SER A 137 1.72 12.55 -0.40
C SER A 137 2.55 12.59 0.89
N THR A 138 2.32 11.68 1.84
CA THR A 138 2.92 11.76 3.19
C THR A 138 4.00 10.73 3.46
N GLY A 139 4.06 9.62 2.71
CA GLY A 139 4.99 8.51 2.97
C GLY A 139 6.41 8.75 2.45
N LYS A 140 7.18 9.63 3.10
CA LYS A 140 8.55 9.98 2.72
C LYS A 140 9.36 10.50 3.90
N GLU A 141 10.68 10.53 3.75
CA GLU A 141 11.63 11.01 4.76
C GLU A 141 11.46 10.36 6.15
N GLY A 142 11.12 9.07 6.18
CA GLY A 142 10.92 8.32 7.43
C GLY A 142 9.63 8.65 8.18
N LYS A 143 8.72 9.42 7.55
CA LYS A 143 7.44 9.87 8.12
C LYS A 143 6.27 9.48 7.19
N GLY A 144 5.05 9.62 7.71
CA GLY A 144 3.84 9.57 6.90
C GLY A 144 2.63 9.07 7.66
N ILE A 145 1.49 9.10 6.99
CA ILE A 145 0.25 8.48 7.44
C ILE A 145 0.01 7.27 6.56
N LEU A 146 -0.18 6.10 7.16
CA LEU A 146 -0.46 4.85 6.46
C LEU A 146 -1.97 4.60 6.42
N PRO A 147 -2.65 4.85 5.29
CA PRO A 147 -3.99 4.33 5.07
C PRO A 147 -3.95 2.81 4.94
N ILE A 148 -4.86 2.13 5.63
CA ILE A 148 -5.02 0.67 5.60
C ILE A 148 -6.49 0.37 5.37
N ASP A 149 -6.78 -0.34 4.28
CA ASP A 149 -8.11 -0.88 4.03
C ASP A 149 -8.47 -1.88 5.13
N HIS A 150 -9.43 -1.54 6.00
CA HIS A 150 -9.78 -2.39 7.12
C HIS A 150 -11.16 -3.02 6.92
N HIS A 151 -11.16 -4.22 6.35
CA HIS A 151 -12.33 -5.09 6.28
C HIS A 151 -12.34 -6.20 7.35
N LEU A 152 -11.26 -6.30 8.15
CA LEU A 152 -11.06 -7.35 9.14
C LEU A 152 -11.56 -6.92 10.53
N SER A 153 -11.48 -7.82 11.51
CA SER A 153 -11.92 -7.52 12.88
C SER A 153 -10.86 -6.74 13.64
N THR A 154 -11.21 -5.56 14.15
CA THR A 154 -10.34 -4.71 15.00
C THR A 154 -10.10 -5.29 16.40
N ALA A 155 -10.77 -6.38 16.77
CA ALA A 155 -10.82 -6.87 18.16
C ALA A 155 -9.44 -7.20 18.75
N ASN A 156 -8.50 -7.66 17.90
CA ASN A 156 -7.18 -8.12 18.33
C ASN A 156 -6.05 -7.13 17.99
N LEU A 157 -6.36 -6.00 17.35
CA LEU A 157 -5.33 -5.05 16.94
C LEU A 157 -4.88 -4.17 18.12
N ASN A 158 -3.59 -3.85 18.15
CA ASN A 158 -3.10 -2.72 18.92
C ASN A 158 -3.77 -1.43 18.39
N LYS A 159 -4.42 -0.69 19.28
CA LYS A 159 -5.17 0.53 18.94
C LYS A 159 -4.38 1.81 19.20
N SER A 160 -3.22 1.71 19.85
CA SER A 160 -2.44 2.86 20.33
C SER A 160 -1.82 3.73 19.23
N ASP A 161 -1.75 3.23 18.00
CA ASP A 161 -1.21 3.92 16.83
C ASP A 161 -2.25 4.11 15.71
N LYS A 162 -3.53 3.90 16.02
CA LYS A 162 -4.61 3.85 15.04
C LYS A 162 -5.52 5.06 15.09
N VAL A 163 -6.05 5.40 13.91
CA VAL A 163 -7.17 6.31 13.71
C VAL A 163 -8.19 5.59 12.85
N PHE A 164 -9.45 5.54 13.28
CA PHE A 164 -10.53 4.96 12.48
C PHE A 164 -11.16 6.03 11.59
N LEU A 165 -11.29 5.73 10.31
CA LEU A 165 -12.02 6.56 9.36
C LEU A 165 -13.21 5.79 8.81
N THR A 166 -14.41 6.30 9.07
CA THR A 166 -15.65 5.76 8.49
C THR A 166 -16.22 6.76 7.50
N ILE A 167 -16.52 6.30 6.28
CA ILE A 167 -17.21 7.09 5.26
C ILE A 167 -18.49 6.36 4.85
N ASP A 168 -19.63 6.96 5.18
CA ASP A 168 -20.95 6.39 4.98
C ASP A 168 -21.73 7.11 3.90
N LEU A 169 -22.56 6.37 3.16
CA LEU A 169 -23.57 6.91 2.24
C LEU A 169 -24.96 6.75 2.85
N GLN A 170 -25.71 7.86 3.03
CA GLN A 170 -27.02 7.84 3.69
C GLN A 170 -28.09 7.10 2.88
N THR A 171 -28.04 7.18 1.55
CA THR A 171 -28.95 6.52 0.61
C THR A 171 -28.56 5.06 0.29
N GLY A 172 -27.41 4.59 0.80
CA GLY A 172 -26.83 3.28 0.50
C GLY A 172 -27.44 2.09 1.26
N SER A 173 -27.29 0.89 0.69
CA SER A 173 -27.96 -0.34 1.16
C SER A 173 -27.33 -1.01 2.40
N ALA A 174 -26.19 -0.52 2.89
CA ALA A 174 -25.59 -0.99 4.14
C ALA A 174 -24.75 0.10 4.82
N GLN A 175 -25.21 0.61 5.96
CA GLN A 175 -24.37 1.41 6.84
C GLN A 175 -23.25 0.50 7.42
N PRO A 176 -21.98 0.93 7.40
CA PRO A 176 -20.91 0.29 8.15
C PRO A 176 -21.34 0.09 9.60
N LYS A 177 -21.49 -1.17 10.01
CA LYS A 177 -21.84 -1.51 11.39
C LYS A 177 -20.61 -1.37 12.28
N GLU A 178 -20.23 -0.16 12.63
CA GLU A 178 -19.24 0.03 13.69
C GLU A 178 -19.89 0.28 15.04
N LYS A 179 -19.63 -0.65 15.97
CA LYS A 179 -19.78 -0.40 17.40
C LYS A 179 -18.74 0.66 17.77
N LYS A 180 -19.20 1.77 18.34
CA LYS A 180 -18.38 2.81 18.99
C LYS A 180 -17.28 2.12 19.81
N LEU A 181 -16.05 2.10 19.29
CA LEU A 181 -14.89 1.61 20.01
C LEU A 181 -14.47 2.76 20.93
N CYS A 182 -14.90 2.71 22.18
CA CYS A 182 -14.38 3.61 23.20
C CYS A 182 -12.84 3.52 23.18
N ASP A 183 -12.19 4.68 23.23
CA ASP A 183 -10.73 4.87 23.44
C ASP A 183 -9.81 4.89 22.21
N THR A 184 -10.31 4.94 20.97
CA THR A 184 -9.47 5.17 19.77
C THR A 184 -9.93 6.40 18.99
N PRO A 185 -9.03 7.29 18.52
CA PRO A 185 -9.40 8.41 17.66
C PRO A 185 -10.21 7.94 16.45
N SER A 186 -11.32 8.60 16.18
CA SER A 186 -12.19 8.27 15.05
C SER A 186 -12.67 9.52 14.31
N ILE A 187 -12.77 9.38 13.00
CA ILE A 187 -13.23 10.38 12.05
C ILE A 187 -14.41 9.75 11.29
N ARG A 188 -15.54 10.43 11.25
CA ARG A 188 -16.72 9.97 10.52
C ARG A 188 -17.15 11.03 9.52
N ILE A 189 -17.39 10.58 8.29
CA ILE A 189 -17.87 11.38 7.17
C ILE A 189 -19.16 10.73 6.70
N SER A 190 -20.20 11.53 6.51
CA SER A 190 -21.49 11.04 6.00
C SER A 190 -21.85 11.83 4.75
N LEU A 191 -22.09 11.09 3.67
CA LEU A 191 -22.46 11.60 2.35
C LEU A 191 -23.97 11.44 2.17
N GLU A 192 -24.61 12.45 1.60
CA GLU A 192 -26.02 12.44 1.27
C GLU A 192 -26.29 11.44 0.13
N ASP A 193 -25.55 11.61 -0.97
CA ASP A 193 -25.62 10.77 -2.16
C ASP A 193 -24.23 10.66 -2.84
N GLU A 194 -24.16 9.94 -3.95
CA GLU A 194 -22.91 9.67 -4.67
C GLU A 194 -22.26 10.93 -5.26
N TYR A 195 -22.97 12.06 -5.42
CA TYR A 195 -22.39 13.30 -5.95
C TYR A 195 -21.57 14.05 -4.90
N ASP A 196 -21.77 13.80 -3.61
CA ASP A 196 -20.97 14.39 -2.55
C ASP A 196 -19.49 13.94 -2.61
N ILE A 197 -19.16 12.86 -3.34
CA ILE A 197 -17.76 12.49 -3.61
C ILE A 197 -16.98 13.63 -4.29
N GLY A 198 -17.66 14.48 -5.07
CA GLY A 198 -17.06 15.66 -5.68
C GLY A 198 -16.57 16.67 -4.64
N ALA A 199 -17.30 16.82 -3.53
CA ALA A 199 -16.86 17.64 -2.40
C ALA A 199 -15.70 16.96 -1.65
N GLU A 200 -15.78 15.64 -1.48
CA GLU A 200 -14.78 14.88 -0.75
C GLU A 200 -13.42 14.84 -1.44
N PHE A 201 -13.36 14.72 -2.77
CA PHE A 201 -12.11 14.84 -3.51
C PHE A 201 -11.36 16.12 -3.10
N PHE A 202 -12.03 17.27 -3.16
CA PHE A 202 -11.40 18.55 -2.83
C PHE A 202 -11.03 18.67 -1.34
N ARG A 203 -11.92 18.24 -0.43
CA ARG A 203 -11.64 18.30 1.01
C ARG A 203 -10.41 17.48 1.38
N TRP A 204 -10.29 16.27 0.84
CA TRP A 204 -9.17 15.38 1.11
C TRP A 204 -7.87 15.85 0.47
N GLU A 205 -7.92 16.48 -0.72
CA GLU A 205 -6.77 17.13 -1.34
C GLU A 205 -6.21 18.23 -0.42
N VAL A 206 -7.07 19.13 0.07
CA VAL A 206 -6.66 20.18 1.03
C VAL A 206 -6.14 19.57 2.34
N ALA A 207 -6.86 18.60 2.90
CA ALA A 207 -6.47 17.96 4.16
C ALA A 207 -5.11 17.27 4.06
N THR A 208 -4.86 16.57 2.95
CA THR A 208 -3.59 15.87 2.72
C THR A 208 -2.43 16.86 2.54
N ALA A 209 -2.66 17.97 1.82
CA ALA A 209 -1.65 19.01 1.67
C ALA A 209 -1.29 19.67 3.01
N VAL A 210 -2.30 20.00 3.83
CA VAL A 210 -2.10 20.54 5.18
C VAL A 210 -1.37 19.54 6.07
N ALA A 211 -1.78 18.27 6.05
CA ALA A 211 -1.16 17.23 6.86
C ALA A 211 0.31 17.02 6.49
N GLY A 212 0.62 16.92 5.20
CA GLY A 212 1.99 16.81 4.70
C GLY A 212 2.85 18.01 5.13
N SER A 213 2.33 19.22 4.99
CA SER A 213 3.04 20.44 5.40
C SER A 213 3.36 20.47 6.90
N LEU A 214 2.40 20.11 7.76
CA LEU A 214 2.61 20.07 9.22
C LEU A 214 3.57 18.96 9.66
N LEU A 215 3.65 17.85 8.91
CA LEU A 215 4.66 16.81 9.10
C LEU A 215 6.06 17.23 8.60
N GLY A 216 6.17 18.41 7.97
CA GLY A 216 7.41 18.93 7.38
C GLY A 216 7.79 18.22 6.09
N LEU A 217 6.80 17.82 5.29
CA LEU A 217 6.96 17.09 4.04
C LEU A 217 6.41 17.92 2.87
N ASN A 218 6.91 17.66 1.66
CA ASN A 218 6.28 18.15 0.45
C ASN A 218 5.16 17.18 0.02
N PRO A 219 3.87 17.57 0.07
CA PRO A 219 2.78 16.66 -0.30
C PRO A 219 2.66 16.43 -1.82
N PHE A 220 3.40 17.18 -2.64
CA PHE A 220 3.24 17.19 -4.10
C PHE A 220 4.34 16.45 -4.88
N ASP A 221 5.41 15.98 -4.22
CA ASP A 221 6.45 15.15 -4.85
C ASP A 221 6.31 13.65 -4.54
N GLN A 222 7.18 12.82 -5.13
CA GLN A 222 7.16 11.35 -5.01
C GLN A 222 8.54 10.72 -5.31
N PRO A 223 9.58 11.03 -4.50
CA PRO A 223 10.96 10.66 -4.84
C PRO A 223 11.20 9.15 -4.93
N ASN A 224 10.48 8.32 -4.18
CA ASN A 224 10.75 6.88 -4.06
C ASN A 224 9.96 6.01 -5.04
N VAL A 225 9.02 6.58 -5.79
CA VAL A 225 8.31 5.84 -6.86
C VAL A 225 9.24 5.52 -8.02
N GLU A 226 10.24 6.38 -8.26
CA GLU A 226 11.20 6.21 -9.35
C GLU A 226 12.19 5.06 -9.11
N ASP A 227 12.44 4.68 -7.85
CA ASP A 227 13.36 3.59 -7.49
C ASP A 227 12.95 2.28 -8.17
N SER A 228 11.70 1.85 -8.02
CA SER A 228 11.21 0.61 -8.66
C SER A 228 11.15 0.71 -10.17
N LYS A 229 10.89 1.91 -10.72
CA LYS A 229 10.86 2.11 -12.18
C LYS A 229 12.24 1.90 -12.77
N LYS A 230 13.27 2.47 -12.13
CA LYS A 230 14.67 2.31 -12.53
C LYS A 230 15.07 0.83 -12.52
N GLU A 231 14.79 0.12 -11.43
CA GLU A 231 15.12 -1.31 -11.32
C GLU A 231 14.35 -2.14 -12.35
N THR A 232 13.05 -1.86 -12.56
CA THR A 232 12.24 -2.53 -13.59
C THR A 232 12.82 -2.33 -14.99
N ILE A 233 13.22 -1.10 -15.34
CA ILE A 233 13.81 -0.78 -16.65
C ILE A 233 15.13 -1.53 -16.83
N ALA A 234 15.98 -1.57 -15.80
CA ALA A 234 17.25 -2.29 -15.85
C ALA A 234 17.04 -3.80 -16.07
N ILE A 235 16.08 -4.40 -15.36
CA ILE A 235 15.70 -5.81 -15.50
C ILE A 235 15.17 -6.09 -16.92
N LEU A 236 14.26 -5.26 -17.43
CA LEU A 236 13.70 -5.42 -18.78
C LEU A 236 14.77 -5.29 -19.87
N HIS A 237 15.70 -4.34 -19.71
CA HIS A 237 16.82 -4.19 -20.63
C HIS A 237 17.71 -5.43 -20.62
N GLN A 238 18.02 -5.99 -19.45
CA GLN A 238 18.78 -7.22 -19.33
C GLN A 238 18.05 -8.40 -19.98
N ILE A 239 16.75 -8.57 -19.72
CA ILE A 239 15.93 -9.62 -20.35
C ILE A 239 15.93 -9.45 -21.87
N GLY A 240 15.88 -8.21 -22.36
CA GLY A 240 15.95 -7.91 -23.78
C GLY A 240 17.26 -8.34 -24.46
N ILE A 241 18.36 -8.44 -23.69
CA ILE A 241 19.67 -8.88 -24.17
C ILE A 241 19.84 -10.39 -23.99
N THR A 242 19.49 -10.92 -22.82
CA THR A 242 19.81 -12.31 -22.42
C THR A 242 18.67 -13.29 -22.70
N GLY A 243 17.45 -12.80 -22.93
CA GLY A 243 16.23 -13.60 -22.99
C GLY A 243 15.82 -14.18 -21.63
N GLN A 244 16.48 -13.81 -20.53
CA GLN A 244 16.30 -14.44 -19.23
C GLN A 244 16.15 -13.42 -18.09
N ILE A 245 15.26 -13.74 -17.15
CA ILE A 245 15.07 -12.97 -15.92
C ILE A 245 16.36 -13.08 -15.08
N PRO A 246 16.82 -11.99 -14.45
CA PRO A 246 17.99 -12.01 -13.59
C PRO A 246 17.86 -13.10 -12.51
N PRO A 247 18.90 -13.92 -12.29
CA PRO A 247 18.84 -15.00 -11.31
C PRO A 247 18.73 -14.42 -9.89
N MET A 248 17.87 -15.02 -9.07
CA MET A 248 17.77 -14.74 -7.63
C MET A 248 18.20 -15.98 -6.86
N GLU A 249 18.96 -15.81 -5.78
CA GLU A 249 19.39 -16.92 -4.93
C GLU A 249 18.20 -17.45 -4.12
N VAL A 250 17.87 -18.73 -4.31
CA VAL A 250 16.79 -19.38 -3.58
C VAL A 250 17.24 -19.67 -2.15
N SER A 251 16.53 -19.11 -1.17
CA SER A 251 16.81 -19.33 0.25
C SER A 251 16.22 -20.66 0.74
N PHE A 252 15.04 -21.05 0.23
CA PHE A 252 14.37 -22.30 0.59
C PHE A 252 13.41 -22.77 -0.51
N ILE A 253 13.17 -24.08 -0.60
CA ILE A 253 12.16 -24.69 -1.46
C ILE A 253 11.26 -25.58 -0.61
N HIS A 254 9.94 -25.38 -0.68
CA HIS A 254 8.94 -26.20 -0.01
C HIS A 254 7.78 -26.46 -0.96
N ASP A 255 7.45 -27.72 -1.23
CA ASP A 255 6.34 -28.11 -2.13
C ASP A 255 6.35 -27.41 -3.49
N SER A 256 7.55 -27.24 -4.09
CA SER A 256 7.79 -26.52 -5.35
C SER A 256 7.61 -24.99 -5.29
N VAL A 257 7.27 -24.43 -4.13
CA VAL A 257 7.27 -22.98 -3.86
C VAL A 257 8.69 -22.56 -3.48
N LYS A 258 9.18 -21.48 -4.08
CA LYS A 258 10.53 -20.95 -3.82
C LYS A 258 10.43 -19.70 -2.96
N TYR A 259 11.29 -19.63 -1.95
CA TYR A 259 11.38 -18.49 -1.03
C TYR A 259 12.72 -17.79 -1.25
N TYR A 260 12.67 -16.46 -1.34
CA TYR A 260 13.83 -15.59 -1.53
C TYR A 260 13.83 -14.55 -0.40
N ALA A 261 14.77 -14.71 0.52
CA ALA A 261 14.93 -13.90 1.71
C ALA A 261 16.40 -13.51 1.90
N THR A 262 16.65 -12.44 2.64
CA THR A 262 18.01 -12.02 3.03
C THR A 262 18.67 -13.01 4.00
N GLN A 263 17.86 -13.77 4.75
CA GLN A 263 18.32 -14.77 5.71
C GLN A 263 18.06 -16.19 5.22
N LYS A 264 18.91 -17.14 5.62
CA LYS A 264 18.73 -18.59 5.39
C LYS A 264 18.20 -19.29 6.64
N ALA A 265 17.43 -20.35 6.44
CA ALA A 265 16.91 -21.20 7.50
C ALA A 265 16.71 -22.65 7.00
N GLY A 266 16.70 -23.61 7.93
CA GLY A 266 16.52 -25.03 7.61
C GLY A 266 15.05 -25.45 7.36
N THR A 267 14.09 -24.59 7.67
CA THR A 267 12.65 -24.79 7.40
C THR A 267 11.99 -23.46 7.05
N VAL A 268 10.85 -23.49 6.35
CA VAL A 268 10.05 -22.27 6.07
C VAL A 268 9.54 -21.64 7.36
N GLN A 269 9.14 -22.45 8.34
CA GLN A 269 8.71 -21.95 9.65
C GLN A 269 9.82 -21.13 10.32
N LEU A 270 11.03 -21.68 10.41
CA LEU A 270 12.16 -20.96 11.00
C LEU A 270 12.54 -19.72 10.17
N LEU A 271 12.37 -19.76 8.84
CA LEU A 271 12.58 -18.60 7.98
C LEU A 271 11.61 -17.45 8.33
N MET A 272 10.32 -17.76 8.44
CA MET A 272 9.30 -16.77 8.80
C MET A 272 9.45 -16.29 10.25
N GLU A 273 9.83 -17.19 11.16
CA GLU A 273 10.11 -16.85 12.54
C GLU A 273 11.28 -15.86 12.69
N LYS A 274 12.34 -16.03 11.89
CA LYS A 274 13.46 -15.10 11.78
C LYS A 274 13.05 -13.79 11.10
N PHE A 275 12.23 -13.86 10.06
CA PHE A 275 11.73 -12.69 9.35
C PHE A 275 10.97 -11.75 10.29
N PHE A 276 10.13 -12.27 11.17
CA PHE A 276 9.38 -11.48 12.15
C PHE A 276 10.05 -11.34 13.52
N ALA A 277 11.30 -11.79 13.68
CA ALA A 277 11.95 -11.80 15.01
C ALA A 277 12.15 -10.40 15.59
N THR A 278 12.25 -9.39 14.73
CA THR A 278 12.49 -7.98 15.09
C THR A 278 11.23 -7.13 15.10
N SER A 279 10.05 -7.72 14.90
CA SER A 279 8.81 -6.96 14.85
C SER A 279 8.43 -6.34 16.19
N LYS A 280 7.79 -5.15 16.13
CA LYS A 280 7.41 -4.31 17.26
C LYS A 280 5.90 -4.00 17.21
N PRO A 281 5.26 -3.64 18.33
CA PRO A 281 3.80 -3.43 18.39
C PRO A 281 3.20 -2.36 17.48
N LYS A 282 4.01 -1.49 16.85
CA LYS A 282 3.57 -0.45 15.90
C LYS A 282 4.00 -0.74 14.45
N ASP A 283 4.54 -1.93 14.20
CA ASP A 283 4.88 -2.36 12.84
C ASP A 283 3.63 -2.75 12.05
N TYR A 284 3.79 -3.00 10.76
CA TYR A 284 2.73 -3.44 9.87
C TYR A 284 3.23 -4.48 8.87
N ILE A 285 2.29 -5.25 8.33
CA ILE A 285 2.56 -6.28 7.33
C ILE A 285 1.85 -5.91 6.04
N VAL A 286 2.50 -6.16 4.90
CA VAL A 286 1.90 -5.99 3.58
C VAL A 286 2.02 -7.29 2.80
N LEU A 287 0.89 -7.82 2.35
CA LEU A 287 0.84 -8.91 1.38
C LEU A 287 0.82 -8.30 -0.02
N GLN A 288 1.97 -8.25 -0.67
CA GLN A 288 2.13 -7.72 -2.02
C GLN A 288 1.86 -8.82 -3.05
N ALA A 289 0.71 -8.79 -3.69
CA ALA A 289 0.25 -9.85 -4.58
C ALA A 289 0.46 -9.48 -6.05
N TYR A 290 1.52 -10.00 -6.67
CA TYR A 290 1.65 -10.08 -8.13
C TYR A 290 1.02 -11.38 -8.64
N LEU A 291 -0.19 -11.66 -8.17
CA LEU A 291 -0.97 -12.86 -8.45
C LEU A 291 -2.19 -12.51 -9.34
N PRO A 292 -2.93 -13.49 -9.86
CA PRO A 292 -4.23 -13.22 -10.49
C PRO A 292 -5.24 -12.68 -9.47
N GLU A 293 -5.89 -11.56 -9.78
CA GLU A 293 -6.90 -10.95 -8.91
C GLU A 293 -8.27 -11.60 -9.16
N ASN A 294 -8.49 -12.77 -8.56
CA ASN A 294 -9.74 -13.52 -8.64
C ASN A 294 -10.25 -13.91 -7.24
N ALA A 295 -11.53 -14.29 -7.15
CA ALA A 295 -12.20 -14.56 -5.87
C ALA A 295 -11.45 -15.56 -4.98
N ASN A 296 -10.89 -16.62 -5.56
CA ASN A 296 -10.14 -17.63 -4.80
C ASN A 296 -8.83 -17.07 -4.24
N THR A 297 -8.09 -16.30 -5.04
CA THR A 297 -6.85 -15.66 -4.60
C THR A 297 -7.12 -14.63 -3.51
N CYS A 298 -8.15 -13.80 -3.69
CA CYS A 298 -8.56 -12.81 -2.68
C CYS A 298 -8.97 -13.51 -1.37
N ALA A 299 -9.77 -14.58 -1.43
CA ALA A 299 -10.21 -15.31 -0.24
C ALA A 299 -9.03 -15.90 0.55
N GLU A 300 -8.03 -16.49 -0.13
CA GLU A 300 -6.86 -17.04 0.55
C GLU A 300 -5.96 -15.94 1.13
N LEU A 301 -5.72 -14.84 0.41
CA LEU A 301 -4.95 -13.70 0.94
C LEU A 301 -5.64 -13.07 2.15
N THR A 302 -6.96 -12.92 2.13
CA THR A 302 -7.75 -12.45 3.29
C THR A 302 -7.63 -13.40 4.48
N ALA A 303 -7.66 -14.71 4.25
CA ALA A 303 -7.48 -15.69 5.31
C ALA A 303 -6.05 -15.68 5.89
N ILE A 304 -5.03 -15.51 5.04
CA ILE A 304 -3.63 -15.33 5.47
C ILE A 304 -3.50 -14.06 6.30
N ALA A 305 -4.05 -12.93 5.83
CA ALA A 305 -4.01 -11.66 6.53
C ALA A 305 -4.64 -11.78 7.92
N ALA A 306 -5.86 -12.31 8.02
CA ALA A 306 -6.54 -12.51 9.31
C ALA A 306 -5.75 -13.42 10.28
N SER A 307 -5.09 -14.45 9.75
CA SER A 307 -4.23 -15.35 10.53
C SER A 307 -2.98 -14.63 11.07
N LEU A 308 -2.29 -13.85 10.23
CA LEU A 308 -1.14 -13.06 10.61
C LEU A 308 -1.51 -11.96 11.62
N GLU A 309 -2.59 -11.21 11.38
CA GLU A 309 -3.08 -10.18 12.32
C GLU A 309 -3.37 -10.78 13.69
N LYS A 310 -4.06 -11.93 13.73
CA LYS A 310 -4.39 -12.62 14.98
C LYS A 310 -3.15 -13.05 15.76
N ASN A 311 -2.11 -13.55 15.09
CA ASN A 311 -0.98 -14.17 15.78
C ASN A 311 0.20 -13.23 16.05
N LEU A 312 0.35 -12.19 15.23
CA LEU A 312 1.41 -11.18 15.33
C LEU A 312 0.92 -9.87 15.95
N LEU A 313 -0.40 -9.64 16.04
CA LEU A 313 -1.03 -8.41 16.55
C LEU A 313 -0.63 -7.14 15.76
N LEU A 314 -0.15 -7.33 14.53
CA LEU A 314 0.19 -6.26 13.59
C LEU A 314 -0.95 -6.12 12.57
N PRO A 315 -1.30 -4.90 12.13
CA PRO A 315 -2.18 -4.71 10.98
C PRO A 315 -1.59 -5.36 9.73
N VAL A 316 -2.45 -5.94 8.89
CA VAL A 316 -2.04 -6.50 7.60
C VAL A 316 -2.83 -5.82 6.48
N SER A 317 -2.14 -5.28 5.48
CA SER A 317 -2.75 -4.82 4.23
C SER A 317 -2.53 -5.82 3.10
N ILE A 318 -3.47 -5.89 2.16
CA ILE A 318 -3.37 -6.70 0.94
C ILE A 318 -3.31 -5.74 -0.24
N GLN A 319 -2.27 -5.87 -1.06
CA GLN A 319 -2.03 -4.93 -2.15
C GLN A 319 -1.67 -5.67 -3.43
N PHE A 320 -2.52 -5.51 -4.46
CA PHE A 320 -2.28 -6.11 -5.76
C PHE A 320 -1.31 -5.28 -6.60
N GLY A 321 -0.24 -5.93 -7.04
CA GLY A 321 0.78 -5.35 -7.91
C GLY A 321 0.39 -5.49 -9.39
N PRO A 322 0.78 -4.53 -10.25
CA PRO A 322 1.66 -3.39 -9.96
C PRO A 322 0.91 -2.13 -9.44
N ARG A 323 -0.40 -2.19 -9.20
CA ARG A 323 -1.22 -1.00 -8.86
C ARG A 323 -0.67 -0.22 -7.67
N TYR A 324 -0.37 -0.92 -6.56
CA TYR A 324 0.06 -0.25 -5.32
C TYR A 324 1.40 0.49 -5.46
N LEU A 325 2.21 0.21 -6.48
CA LEU A 325 3.46 0.93 -6.74
C LEU A 325 3.22 2.44 -6.97
N HIS A 326 2.01 2.79 -7.41
CA HIS A 326 1.54 4.15 -7.62
C HIS A 326 0.54 4.60 -6.54
N SER A 327 0.45 3.88 -5.42
CA SER A 327 -0.35 4.24 -4.25
C SER A 327 0.60 4.24 -3.03
N THR A 328 0.53 3.22 -2.21
CA THR A 328 1.34 3.03 -1.00
C THR A 328 2.81 2.71 -1.25
N GLY A 329 3.22 2.40 -2.48
CA GLY A 329 4.60 2.06 -2.83
C GLY A 329 5.61 3.15 -2.43
N GLN A 330 5.21 4.42 -2.52
CA GLN A 330 5.98 5.56 -2.01
C GLN A 330 6.18 5.45 -0.49
N TYR A 331 5.10 5.22 0.27
CA TYR A 331 5.15 5.03 1.72
C TYR A 331 6.03 3.83 2.12
N HIS A 332 5.90 2.71 1.43
CA HIS A 332 6.65 1.49 1.76
C HIS A 332 8.16 1.66 1.61
N LYS A 333 8.61 2.58 0.75
CA LYS A 333 10.03 2.86 0.52
C LYS A 333 10.51 4.07 1.30
N GLY A 334 9.75 5.16 1.29
CA GLY A 334 10.16 6.44 1.89
C GLY A 334 9.67 6.67 3.31
N GLY A 335 8.64 5.97 3.77
CA GLY A 335 8.02 6.17 5.08
C GLY A 335 8.80 5.59 6.26
N PRO A 336 8.19 5.47 7.45
CA PRO A 336 8.83 4.88 8.63
C PRO A 336 9.28 3.44 8.41
N ASP A 337 10.39 3.04 9.04
CA ASP A 337 10.92 1.68 8.97
C ASP A 337 10.20 0.70 9.90
N THR A 338 8.95 0.45 9.56
CA THR A 338 8.02 -0.35 10.37
C THR A 338 7.27 -1.41 9.54
N GLY A 339 7.65 -1.60 8.27
CA GLY A 339 6.97 -2.50 7.33
C GLY A 339 7.65 -3.86 7.17
N PHE A 340 6.84 -4.93 7.15
CA PHE A 340 7.22 -6.28 6.75
C PHE A 340 6.48 -6.68 5.47
N PHE A 341 7.22 -6.93 4.40
CA PHE A 341 6.69 -7.15 3.06
C PHE A 341 6.78 -8.62 2.67
N ILE A 342 5.63 -9.26 2.45
CA ILE A 342 5.53 -10.61 1.90
C ILE A 342 5.04 -10.48 0.47
N GLN A 343 5.96 -10.63 -0.48
CA GLN A 343 5.67 -10.50 -1.89
C GLN A 343 5.39 -11.86 -2.52
N PHE A 344 4.21 -12.04 -3.09
CA PHE A 344 3.83 -13.23 -3.84
C PHE A 344 3.94 -12.95 -5.33
N ILE A 345 4.66 -13.80 -6.05
CA ILE A 345 4.70 -13.78 -7.52
C ILE A 345 4.25 -15.12 -8.08
N SER A 346 3.62 -15.09 -9.25
CA SER A 346 3.28 -16.30 -10.01
C SER A 346 3.88 -16.24 -11.41
N THR A 347 4.05 -17.41 -12.02
CA THR A 347 4.24 -17.49 -13.47
C THR A 347 2.91 -17.17 -14.15
N ALA A 348 2.92 -16.35 -15.20
CA ALA A 348 1.72 -16.12 -16.00
C ALA A 348 1.24 -17.44 -16.62
N GLU A 349 -0.08 -17.63 -16.68
CA GLU A 349 -0.66 -18.78 -17.38
C GLU A 349 -0.52 -18.61 -18.89
N ASP A 350 -0.88 -17.41 -19.36
CA ASP A 350 -0.77 -16.98 -20.75
C ASP A 350 0.26 -15.85 -20.88
N GLU A 351 1.23 -16.04 -21.78
CA GLU A 351 2.19 -15.01 -22.15
C GLU A 351 1.63 -14.20 -23.31
N ILE A 352 1.17 -12.99 -23.03
CA ILE A 352 0.64 -12.06 -24.03
C ILE A 352 1.76 -11.13 -24.49
N ASP A 353 2.07 -11.18 -25.79
CA ASP A 353 3.06 -10.30 -26.41
C ASP A 353 2.65 -8.83 -26.34
N ILE A 354 3.65 -7.96 -26.20
CA ILE A 354 3.46 -6.51 -26.32
C ILE A 354 4.05 -6.08 -27.66
N PRO A 355 3.23 -5.62 -28.62
CA PRO A 355 3.72 -5.17 -29.91
C PRO A 355 4.85 -4.14 -29.77
N GLY A 356 5.91 -4.31 -30.57
CA GLY A 356 7.09 -3.44 -30.54
C GLY A 356 8.01 -3.63 -29.33
N ARG A 357 7.77 -4.62 -28.47
CA ARG A 357 8.64 -4.95 -27.32
C ARG A 357 9.17 -6.38 -27.45
N ASN A 358 10.34 -6.60 -26.86
CA ASN A 358 11.00 -7.91 -26.77
C ASN A 358 10.65 -8.67 -25.47
N TYR A 359 9.52 -8.32 -24.86
CA TYR A 359 9.00 -8.95 -23.65
C TYR A 359 7.47 -8.93 -23.65
N THR A 360 6.89 -9.88 -22.93
CA THR A 360 5.44 -10.05 -22.75
C THR A 360 4.91 -9.28 -21.53
N PHE A 361 3.59 -9.25 -21.35
CA PHE A 361 2.98 -8.74 -20.13
C PHE A 361 3.35 -9.57 -18.87
N GLY A 362 3.51 -10.89 -19.00
CA GLY A 362 3.94 -11.76 -17.90
C GLY A 362 5.36 -11.41 -17.44
N ILE A 363 6.27 -11.22 -18.39
CA ILE A 363 7.63 -10.75 -18.11
C ILE A 363 7.63 -9.35 -17.49
N LEU A 364 6.84 -8.41 -18.03
CA LEU A 364 6.72 -7.07 -17.47
C LEU A 364 6.26 -7.09 -16.01
N LYS A 365 5.21 -7.85 -15.69
CA LYS A 365 4.69 -8.01 -14.32
C LYS A 365 5.76 -8.58 -13.38
N LYS A 366 6.50 -9.60 -13.84
CA LYS A 366 7.57 -10.23 -13.04
C LYS A 366 8.76 -9.30 -12.85
N ALA A 367 9.15 -8.53 -13.88
CA ALA A 367 10.19 -7.51 -13.76
C ALA A 367 9.79 -6.40 -12.78
N GLN A 368 8.53 -5.97 -12.79
CA GLN A 368 8.01 -4.99 -11.81
C GLN A 368 8.06 -5.53 -10.37
N ALA A 369 7.73 -6.80 -10.15
CA ALA A 369 7.81 -7.42 -8.84
C ALA A 369 9.25 -7.49 -8.31
N ILE A 370 10.18 -7.98 -9.14
CA ILE A 370 11.60 -8.10 -8.78
C ILE A 370 12.21 -6.71 -8.58
N GLY A 371 11.91 -5.74 -9.44
CA GLY A 371 12.36 -4.37 -9.31
C GLY A 371 11.83 -3.71 -8.03
N ASP A 372 10.57 -3.97 -7.66
CA ASP A 372 10.03 -3.48 -6.38
C ASP A 372 10.70 -4.11 -5.17
N ARG A 373 10.93 -5.42 -5.19
CA ARG A 373 11.70 -6.11 -4.15
C ARG A 373 13.09 -5.49 -4.00
N GLN A 374 13.77 -5.20 -5.10
CA GLN A 374 15.11 -4.61 -5.06
C GLN A 374 15.06 -3.20 -4.45
N ALA A 375 14.12 -2.36 -4.88
CA ALA A 375 13.92 -1.03 -4.31
C ALA A 375 13.63 -1.07 -2.79
N LEU A 376 12.85 -2.05 -2.33
CA LEU A 376 12.62 -2.28 -0.89
C LEU A 376 13.92 -2.64 -0.16
N LEU A 377 14.73 -3.55 -0.72
CA LEU A 377 16.02 -3.93 -0.11
C LEU A 377 17.02 -2.76 -0.07
N ASP A 378 17.09 -1.97 -1.13
CA ASP A 378 17.95 -0.78 -1.22
C ASP A 378 17.55 0.29 -0.19
N ASN A 379 16.26 0.33 0.18
CA ASN A 379 15.72 1.14 1.27
C ASN A 379 15.71 0.40 2.63
N HIS A 380 16.48 -0.68 2.77
CA HIS A 380 16.67 -1.47 3.99
C HIS A 380 15.38 -2.08 4.58
N ARG A 381 14.37 -2.33 3.75
CA ARG A 381 13.09 -2.90 4.19
C ARG A 381 13.15 -4.41 4.38
N ASN A 382 12.33 -4.91 5.31
CA ASN A 382 12.14 -6.34 5.53
C ASN A 382 11.25 -6.93 4.43
N VAL A 383 11.84 -7.58 3.43
CA VAL A 383 11.08 -8.23 2.34
C VAL A 383 11.43 -9.70 2.17
N ILE A 384 10.40 -10.52 2.00
CA ILE A 384 10.51 -11.90 1.52
C ILE A 384 9.68 -12.05 0.24
N LEU A 385 10.26 -12.69 -0.77
CA LEU A 385 9.55 -13.02 -2.00
C LEU A 385 9.25 -14.52 -2.03
N ILE A 386 8.01 -14.86 -2.40
CA ILE A 386 7.47 -16.21 -2.49
C ILE A 386 7.01 -16.41 -3.94
N ASP A 387 7.72 -17.25 -4.67
CA ASP A 387 7.38 -17.64 -6.05
C ASP A 387 6.53 -18.91 -6.03
N THR A 388 5.25 -18.75 -6.36
CA THR A 388 4.25 -19.82 -6.36
C THR A 388 4.30 -20.66 -7.64
N GLY A 389 5.13 -20.28 -8.62
CA GLY A 389 5.07 -20.81 -9.98
C GLY A 389 3.65 -20.70 -10.56
N LYS A 390 3.18 -21.77 -11.20
CA LYS A 390 1.80 -21.87 -11.74
C LYS A 390 0.76 -22.34 -10.71
N ARG A 391 1.17 -22.73 -9.49
CA ARG A 391 0.31 -23.37 -8.48
C ARG A 391 -0.13 -22.38 -7.41
N VAL A 392 -0.69 -21.23 -7.83
CA VAL A 392 -1.03 -20.11 -6.96
C VAL A 392 -1.89 -20.53 -5.76
N LEU A 393 -3.02 -21.18 -6.03
CA LEU A 393 -3.98 -21.53 -4.97
C LEU A 393 -3.39 -22.50 -3.94
N GLN A 394 -2.69 -23.52 -4.40
CA GLN A 394 -2.04 -24.52 -3.53
C GLN A 394 -0.95 -23.88 -2.68
N ALA A 395 -0.12 -23.00 -3.27
CA ALA A 395 0.92 -22.28 -2.55
C ALA A 395 0.34 -21.37 -1.46
N LEU A 396 -0.74 -20.63 -1.76
CA LEU A 396 -1.43 -19.79 -0.77
C LEU A 396 -2.07 -20.63 0.35
N GLN A 397 -2.65 -21.78 0.03
CA GLN A 397 -3.22 -22.69 1.03
C GLN A 397 -2.15 -23.27 1.97
N SER A 398 -1.00 -23.69 1.43
CA SER A 398 0.14 -24.12 2.25
C SER A 398 0.66 -22.97 3.11
N PHE A 399 0.78 -21.76 2.55
CA PHE A 399 1.21 -20.59 3.32
C PHE A 399 0.20 -20.18 4.40
N LYS A 400 -1.11 -20.32 4.15
CA LYS A 400 -2.16 -20.11 5.16
C LYS A 400 -1.97 -21.04 6.36
N GLN A 401 -1.71 -22.33 6.12
CA GLN A 401 -1.43 -23.28 7.21
C GLN A 401 -0.18 -22.88 8.01
N LEU A 402 0.87 -22.44 7.32
CA LEU A 402 2.08 -21.94 7.95
C LEU A 402 1.81 -20.67 8.79
N SER A 403 1.04 -19.72 8.26
CA SER A 403 0.75 -18.44 8.92
C SER A 403 0.07 -18.62 10.28
N ALA A 404 -0.70 -19.70 10.44
CA ALA A 404 -1.37 -20.04 11.69
C ALA A 404 -0.38 -20.44 12.81
N GLN A 405 0.86 -20.78 12.45
CA GLN A 405 1.92 -21.23 13.37
C GLN A 405 2.92 -20.11 13.69
N ILE A 406 2.92 -19.02 12.91
CA ILE A 406 3.83 -17.88 13.12
C ILE A 406 3.30 -17.07 14.30
N THR A 407 4.07 -16.98 15.38
CA THR A 407 3.69 -16.25 16.60
C THR A 407 4.59 -15.05 16.85
N SER A 408 4.06 -14.04 17.56
CA SER A 408 4.83 -12.86 17.95
C SER A 408 6.04 -13.21 18.83
N PRO A 409 7.12 -12.40 18.81
CA PRO A 409 8.28 -12.62 19.68
C PRO A 409 7.91 -12.70 21.17
N GLU A 410 6.92 -11.94 21.61
CA GLU A 410 6.41 -11.95 22.99
C GLU A 410 5.68 -13.27 23.33
N ASN A 411 4.84 -13.77 22.42
CA ASN A 411 4.11 -15.03 22.61
C ASN A 411 5.03 -16.27 22.54
N ARG A 412 6.19 -16.17 21.89
CA ARG A 412 7.20 -17.25 21.92
C ARG A 412 7.89 -17.36 23.28
N LYS A 413 8.09 -16.24 23.98
CA LYS A 413 8.71 -16.24 25.32
C LYS A 413 7.79 -16.82 26.40
N SER A 414 6.47 -16.73 26.22
CA SER A 414 5.46 -17.23 27.17
C SER A 414 5.01 -18.68 26.92
N ASN A 415 5.44 -19.31 25.82
CA ASN A 415 5.00 -20.65 25.43
C ASN A 415 6.19 -21.64 25.40
N PRO A 416 6.39 -22.49 26.42
CA PRO A 416 7.61 -23.30 26.58
C PRO A 416 7.74 -24.46 25.58
N VAL A 417 6.76 -24.66 24.68
CA VAL A 417 6.80 -25.73 23.66
C VAL A 417 7.80 -25.42 22.52
N PHE A 418 8.29 -24.18 22.42
CA PHE A 418 9.19 -23.74 21.34
C PHE A 418 10.65 -23.54 21.77
N ALA A 419 11.04 -24.00 22.97
CA ALA A 419 12.45 -24.07 23.37
C ALA A 419 13.14 -25.20 22.58
N TYR A 420 13.52 -24.93 21.33
CA TYR A 420 14.42 -25.81 20.59
C TYR A 420 15.78 -25.87 21.31
N ASN A 421 16.23 -27.10 21.56
CA ASN A 421 17.52 -27.46 22.14
C ASN A 421 18.68 -26.79 21.40
N ASN A 422 19.13 -25.63 21.88
CA ASN A 422 20.48 -25.16 21.66
C ASN A 422 21.39 -25.86 22.68
N THR A 423 21.79 -27.10 22.39
CA THR A 423 22.96 -27.70 23.04
C THR A 423 24.21 -27.19 22.34
N GLU A 424 24.56 -25.92 22.57
CA GLU A 424 25.96 -25.52 22.54
C GLU A 424 26.50 -25.65 23.96
N LYS A 425 27.46 -26.56 24.13
CA LYS A 425 28.17 -26.80 25.39
C LYS A 425 28.84 -25.49 25.85
N VAL A 426 28.24 -24.82 26.81
CA VAL A 426 28.92 -23.79 27.60
C VAL A 426 29.50 -24.49 28.83
N PHE A 427 30.82 -24.42 28.96
CA PHE A 427 31.54 -24.85 30.15
C PHE A 427 31.17 -23.90 31.30
N GLU A 428 30.54 -24.42 32.36
CA GLU A 428 30.39 -23.74 33.64
C GLU A 428 31.76 -23.59 34.31
N VAL A 429 32.17 -22.34 34.55
CA VAL A 429 33.18 -22.01 35.56
C VAL A 429 32.43 -21.33 36.69
N SER A 430 32.36 -22.02 37.82
CA SER A 430 31.77 -21.56 39.07
C SER A 430 32.62 -20.43 39.68
N SER A 431 31.95 -19.34 40.05
CA SER A 431 32.40 -18.51 41.18
C SER A 431 31.17 -17.89 41.86
N GLU A 432 30.90 -18.39 43.06
CA GLU A 432 29.93 -17.83 44.00
C GLU A 432 30.40 -16.45 44.47
N ILE A 433 29.54 -15.44 44.40
CA ILE A 433 29.62 -14.27 45.27
C ILE A 433 28.23 -14.03 45.85
N LEU A 434 28.12 -14.37 47.14
CA LEU A 434 27.02 -13.99 48.03
C LEU A 434 26.98 -12.47 48.21
N ILE A 435 25.83 -11.85 48.00
CA ILE A 435 25.54 -10.51 48.54
C ILE A 435 24.24 -10.62 49.34
N THR A 436 24.38 -10.50 50.65
CA THR A 436 23.30 -10.40 51.64
C THR A 436 22.77 -8.95 51.69
N ASN A 437 21.46 -8.82 51.71
CA ASN A 437 20.75 -7.58 52.08
C ASN A 437 21.05 -7.22 53.53
N ASP A 438 21.62 -6.03 53.77
CA ASP A 438 21.17 -5.14 54.84
C ASP A 438 21.83 -3.75 54.76
N GLN A 439 21.10 -2.77 55.28
CA GLN A 439 21.47 -1.38 55.61
C GLN A 439 20.92 -0.25 54.72
N LEU A 440 19.67 0.11 55.02
CA LEU A 440 19.25 1.40 55.61
C LEU A 440 19.87 2.72 55.13
N ASN A 441 18.95 3.60 54.70
CA ASN A 441 18.91 5.05 54.94
C ASN A 441 20.11 5.90 54.49
N SER A 442 19.89 6.71 53.46
CA SER A 442 19.81 8.17 53.65
C SER A 442 19.53 8.93 52.35
N THR A 443 18.84 10.06 52.53
CA THR A 443 18.80 11.26 51.69
C THR A 443 18.04 11.22 50.37
N GLY A 444 16.87 11.88 50.40
CA GLY A 444 16.18 12.36 49.22
C GLY A 444 16.68 13.72 48.72
N LYS A 445 15.95 14.22 47.72
CA LYS A 445 16.06 15.48 46.97
C LYS A 445 17.19 15.53 45.92
N ARG A 446 16.79 15.42 44.65
CA ARG A 446 16.79 16.60 43.74
C ARG A 446 15.98 16.32 42.47
N LEU A 447 14.88 17.05 42.36
CA LEU A 447 14.15 17.37 41.14
C LEU A 447 14.81 18.59 40.47
N GLN A 448 14.66 18.66 39.14
CA GLN A 448 14.92 19.77 38.21
C GLN A 448 16.37 20.04 37.76
N ALA A 449 16.62 19.70 36.49
CA ALA A 449 17.09 20.63 35.47
C ALA A 449 16.46 20.22 34.13
#